data_AF-A0A7D7ZVX5-F1
#
_entry.id   AF-A0A7D7ZVX5-F1
#
_cell.length_a   1.000
_cell.length_b   1.000
_cell.length_c   1.000
_cell.angle_alpha   90.00
_cell.angle_beta   90.00
_cell.angle_gamma   90.00
#
_symmetry.space_group_name_H-M   'P 1'
#
loop_
_entity.id
_entity.type
_entity.pdbx_description
1 polymer ?
#
loop_
_entity_poly.entity_id
_entity_poly.type
_entity_poly.pdbx_seq_one_letter_code
_entity_poly.pdbx_strand_id
1 'polypeptide(L)'
;MRNPYLSIFMALTILFVSCEQYTTQIQKVENKFDYTIFNENKDNPVFKEILNKVQNSETVSKSTSSIEKNQNILDIVNNSVGTNLNLPDLALDFTNNSGEEILNIAYENKWITQKDVILIKSLMNDYKFGGFDYAIKNYEKSVLEMNLSAEGFAKKNYFLNVIQLVKYQNVFNNNLHSKSENFPWDCVFAVVGVAAGIAGLIACATVVFCAIALAGYLAAIRNFIKHCITPYM
;
A
#
# COMPACT_ATOMS: atom_id res chain seq x y z
N MET A 1 26.87 22.89 -43.91
CA MET A 1 27.03 22.20 -42.62
C MET A 1 25.74 22.34 -41.84
N ARG A 2 25.07 21.23 -41.52
CA ARG A 2 23.73 21.20 -40.91
C ARG A 2 23.91 21.28 -39.39
N ASN A 3 23.37 22.34 -38.77
CA ASN A 3 23.66 22.68 -37.38
C ASN A 3 22.90 21.73 -36.42
N PRO A 4 23.58 20.81 -35.71
CA PRO A 4 22.94 19.72 -34.98
C PRO A 4 22.13 20.18 -33.77
N TYR A 5 22.40 21.38 -33.26
CA TYR A 5 21.69 21.95 -32.11
C TYR A 5 20.21 22.24 -32.40
N LEU A 6 19.85 22.57 -33.64
CA LEU A 6 18.46 22.83 -34.02
C LEU A 6 17.60 21.55 -33.94
N SER A 7 18.17 20.41 -34.34
CA SER A 7 17.48 19.12 -34.30
C SER A 7 17.33 18.58 -32.89
N ILE A 8 18.31 18.80 -32.02
CA ILE A 8 18.24 18.44 -30.60
C ILE A 8 17.18 19.30 -29.89
N PHE A 9 17.15 20.60 -30.17
CA PHE A 9 16.16 21.49 -29.57
C PHE A 9 14.72 21.18 -30.02
N MET A 10 14.51 20.87 -31.31
CA MET A 10 13.20 20.40 -31.79
C MET A 10 12.77 19.08 -31.16
N ALA A 11 13.68 18.10 -31.04
CA ALA A 11 13.38 16.82 -30.40
C ALA A 11 12.98 17.00 -28.93
N LEU A 12 13.66 17.89 -28.20
CA LEU A 12 13.29 18.25 -26.83
C LEU A 12 11.90 18.91 -26.78
N THR A 13 11.57 19.85 -27.66
CA THR A 13 10.24 20.46 -27.68
C THR A 13 9.13 19.47 -28.03
N ILE A 14 9.37 18.49 -28.92
CA ILE A 14 8.38 17.47 -29.25
C ILE A 14 8.12 16.54 -28.05
N LEU A 15 9.16 16.22 -27.26
CA LEU A 15 9.02 15.39 -26.04
C LEU A 15 8.27 16.10 -24.91
N PHE A 16 8.26 17.44 -24.86
CA PHE A 16 7.52 18.21 -23.85
C PHE A 16 6.12 18.68 -24.32
N VAL A 17 5.82 18.68 -25.63
CA VAL A 17 4.52 19.10 -26.19
C VAL A 17 3.57 17.90 -26.40
N SER A 18 4.05 16.66 -26.37
CA SER A 18 3.20 15.46 -26.53
C SER A 18 2.31 15.10 -25.34
N CYS A 19 2.09 16.01 -24.37
CA CYS A 19 1.13 15.82 -23.27
C CYS A 19 -0.18 16.62 -23.39
N GLU A 20 -0.42 17.39 -24.48
CA GLU A 20 -1.64 18.24 -24.58
C GLU A 20 -2.67 17.88 -25.67
N GLN A 21 -2.57 16.73 -26.35
CA GLN A 21 -3.63 16.30 -27.27
C GLN A 21 -4.04 14.84 -27.10
N TYR A 22 -4.86 14.59 -26.09
CA TYR A 22 -5.93 13.60 -26.15
C TYR A 22 -7.23 14.21 -25.63
N THR A 23 -7.81 15.14 -26.39
CA THR A 23 -9.27 15.36 -26.36
C THR A 23 -9.95 14.23 -27.13
N THR A 24 -9.71 12.99 -26.71
CA THR A 24 -10.58 11.87 -27.05
C THR A 24 -11.92 12.12 -26.37
N GLN A 25 -13.00 12.03 -27.15
CA GLN A 25 -14.36 11.85 -26.62
C GLN A 25 -14.28 10.95 -25.38
N ILE A 26 -14.90 11.38 -24.28
CA ILE A 26 -14.98 10.60 -23.04
C ILE A 26 -15.82 9.35 -23.34
N GLN A 27 -15.23 8.36 -24.01
CA GLN A 27 -15.62 6.99 -23.85
C GLN A 27 -15.41 6.73 -22.37
N LYS A 28 -16.50 6.47 -21.68
CA LYS A 28 -16.52 6.02 -20.30
C LYS A 28 -15.70 4.72 -20.27
N VAL A 29 -14.39 4.83 -20.03
CA VAL A 29 -13.54 3.67 -19.78
C VAL A 29 -14.15 3.03 -18.55
N GLU A 30 -14.75 1.87 -18.73
CA GLU A 30 -15.39 1.16 -17.64
C GLU A 30 -14.30 0.78 -16.65
N ASN A 31 -14.34 1.40 -15.47
CA ASN A 31 -13.42 1.08 -14.39
C ASN A 31 -13.56 -0.42 -14.09
N LYS A 32 -12.45 -1.15 -14.17
CA LYS A 32 -12.39 -2.58 -13.87
C LYS A 32 -11.16 -2.85 -13.02
N PHE A 33 -11.34 -3.63 -11.95
CA PHE A 33 -10.22 -4.02 -11.10
C PHE A 33 -9.26 -4.91 -11.89
N ASP A 34 -7.98 -4.61 -11.74
CA ASP A 34 -6.88 -5.28 -12.41
C ASP A 34 -5.87 -5.75 -11.37
N TYR A 35 -5.74 -7.06 -11.25
CA TYR A 35 -4.87 -7.75 -10.31
C TYR A 35 -3.54 -8.19 -10.93
N THR A 36 -3.15 -7.64 -12.08
CA THR A 36 -1.88 -7.98 -12.74
C THR A 36 -0.69 -7.80 -11.81
N ILE A 37 -0.62 -6.67 -11.07
CA ILE A 37 0.46 -6.40 -10.11
C ILE A 37 0.55 -7.53 -9.08
N PHE A 38 -0.57 -7.91 -8.46
CA PHE A 38 -0.62 -9.02 -7.52
C PHE A 38 -0.20 -10.34 -8.17
N ASN A 39 -0.81 -10.71 -9.29
CA ASN A 39 -0.62 -12.00 -9.92
C ASN A 39 0.82 -12.23 -10.39
N GLU A 40 1.47 -11.19 -10.91
CA GLU A 40 2.86 -11.27 -11.40
C GLU A 40 3.89 -11.23 -10.27
N ASN A 41 3.55 -10.67 -9.10
CA ASN A 41 4.53 -10.42 -8.05
C ASN A 41 4.31 -11.19 -6.75
N LYS A 42 3.19 -11.91 -6.58
CA LYS A 42 2.91 -12.67 -5.35
C LYS A 42 4.02 -13.66 -4.96
N ASP A 43 4.77 -14.20 -5.92
CA ASP A 43 5.89 -15.13 -5.70
C ASP A 43 7.28 -14.46 -5.78
N ASN A 44 7.34 -13.12 -5.76
CA ASN A 44 8.59 -12.39 -5.95
C ASN A 44 9.57 -12.66 -4.77
N PRO A 45 10.79 -13.18 -5.04
CA PRO A 45 11.75 -13.52 -3.99
C PRO A 45 12.21 -12.32 -3.15
N VAL A 46 12.03 -11.09 -3.65
CA VAL A 46 12.39 -9.86 -2.93
C VAL A 46 11.68 -9.75 -1.58
N PHE A 47 10.46 -10.30 -1.45
CA PHE A 47 9.74 -10.28 -0.17
C PHE A 47 10.50 -11.07 0.91
N LYS A 48 11.00 -12.26 0.57
CA LYS A 48 11.80 -13.07 1.49
C LYS A 48 13.14 -12.40 1.80
N GLU A 49 13.76 -11.76 0.80
CA GLU A 49 14.99 -11.01 0.98
C GLU A 49 14.81 -9.84 1.96
N ILE A 50 13.76 -9.03 1.79
CA ILE A 50 13.42 -7.92 2.68
C ILE A 50 13.24 -8.43 4.12
N LEU A 51 12.41 -9.47 4.31
CA LEU A 51 12.17 -10.03 5.64
C LEU A 51 13.46 -10.52 6.30
N ASN A 52 14.32 -11.22 5.56
CA ASN A 52 15.61 -11.68 6.06
C ASN A 52 16.54 -10.52 6.44
N LYS A 53 16.61 -9.46 5.62
CA LYS A 53 17.44 -8.28 5.90
C LYS A 53 16.94 -7.55 7.15
N VAL A 54 15.63 -7.38 7.30
CA VAL A 54 15.02 -6.72 8.46
C VAL A 54 15.30 -7.53 9.74
N GLN A 55 15.10 -8.85 9.71
CA GLN A 55 15.32 -9.72 10.87
C GLN A 55 16.77 -9.74 11.36
N ASN A 56 17.73 -9.66 10.43
CA ASN A 56 19.16 -9.69 10.76
C ASN A 56 19.79 -8.29 10.88
N SER A 57 18.99 -7.23 10.80
CA SER A 57 19.52 -5.86 10.83
C SER A 57 19.81 -5.41 12.26
N GLU A 58 21.09 -5.14 12.53
CA GLU A 58 21.50 -4.52 13.79
C GLU A 58 20.86 -3.13 13.99
N THR A 59 20.72 -2.33 12.93
CA THR A 59 20.17 -0.97 13.03
C THR A 59 18.70 -1.00 13.44
N VAL A 60 17.92 -1.93 12.86
CA VAL A 60 16.51 -2.15 13.23
C VAL A 60 16.42 -2.66 14.68
N SER A 61 17.30 -3.60 15.07
CA SER A 61 17.27 -4.18 16.42
C SER A 61 17.63 -3.17 17.52
N LYS A 62 18.55 -2.24 17.23
CA LYS A 62 19.07 -1.23 18.17
C LYS A 62 18.26 0.07 18.18
N SER A 63 17.29 0.23 17.27
CA SER A 63 16.45 1.42 17.18
C SER A 63 15.71 1.66 18.49
N THR A 64 15.73 2.90 18.95
CA THR A 64 15.19 3.29 20.27
C THR A 64 13.75 3.78 20.21
N SER A 65 13.31 4.23 19.03
CA SER A 65 11.93 4.67 18.77
C SER A 65 11.29 3.90 17.61
N SER A 66 9.95 3.86 17.58
CA SER A 66 9.20 3.24 16.49
C SER A 66 9.44 3.93 15.15
N ILE A 67 9.56 5.26 15.14
CA ILE A 67 9.86 6.04 13.93
C ILE A 67 11.23 5.67 13.37
N GLU A 68 12.29 5.68 14.20
CA GLU A 68 13.64 5.29 13.78
C GLU A 68 13.67 3.86 13.22
N LYS A 69 12.99 2.94 13.92
CA LYS A 69 12.89 1.54 13.48
C LYS A 69 12.21 1.42 12.13
N ASN A 70 11.08 2.09 11.95
CA ASN A 70 10.31 2.02 10.72
C ASN A 70 11.01 2.73 9.56
N GLN A 71 11.77 3.79 9.83
CA GLN A 71 12.66 4.41 8.84
C GLN A 71 13.73 3.41 8.38
N ASN A 72 14.40 2.73 9.31
CA ASN A 72 15.40 1.71 8.98
C ASN A 72 14.81 0.55 8.15
N ILE A 73 13.57 0.13 8.46
CA ILE A 73 12.85 -0.88 7.66
C ILE A 73 12.54 -0.34 6.27
N LEU A 74 12.04 0.89 6.16
CA LEU A 74 11.74 1.55 4.89
C LEU A 74 12.98 1.68 4.00
N ASP A 75 14.14 2.00 4.58
CA ASP A 75 15.41 2.09 3.87
C ASP A 75 15.85 0.71 3.32
N ILE A 76 15.68 -0.36 4.10
CA ILE A 76 15.94 -1.74 3.63
C ILE A 76 15.03 -2.09 2.45
N VAL A 77 13.76 -1.74 2.54
CA VAL A 77 12.76 -1.98 1.48
C VAL A 77 13.14 -1.20 0.21
N ASN A 78 13.40 0.10 0.34
CA ASN A 78 13.80 0.97 -0.76
C ASN A 78 15.04 0.45 -1.48
N ASN A 79 16.07 0.08 -0.73
CA ASN A 79 17.29 -0.47 -1.29
C ASN A 79 17.10 -1.83 -1.97
N SER A 80 16.14 -2.65 -1.50
CA SER A 80 15.90 -3.98 -2.07
C SER A 80 15.04 -3.93 -3.34
N VAL A 81 14.15 -2.95 -3.46
CA VAL A 81 13.23 -2.82 -4.62
C VAL A 81 13.70 -1.75 -5.61
N GLY A 82 14.69 -0.92 -5.25
CA GLY A 82 15.16 0.20 -6.07
C GLY A 82 14.19 1.38 -6.07
N THR A 83 13.45 1.58 -4.96
CA THR A 83 12.50 2.68 -4.79
C THR A 83 13.04 3.78 -3.89
N ASN A 84 12.38 4.92 -3.89
CA ASN A 84 12.64 6.06 -3.01
C ASN A 84 11.37 6.44 -2.22
N LEU A 85 10.65 5.43 -1.73
CA LEU A 85 9.45 5.65 -0.93
C LEU A 85 9.85 6.45 0.32
N ASN A 86 9.28 7.63 0.47
CA ASN A 86 9.51 8.49 1.61
C ASN A 86 8.20 8.67 2.36
N LEU A 87 8.20 8.39 3.67
CA LEU A 87 7.03 8.48 4.52
C LEU A 87 7.26 9.59 5.55
N PRO A 88 6.26 10.43 5.83
CA PRO A 88 6.35 11.41 6.92
C PRO A 88 6.41 10.69 8.27
N ASP A 89 7.03 11.33 9.27
CA ASP A 89 7.16 10.79 10.64
C ASP A 89 5.84 10.28 11.22
N LEU A 90 4.73 10.97 10.96
CA LEU A 90 3.39 10.55 11.38
C LEU A 90 2.99 9.18 10.79
N ALA A 91 3.34 8.89 9.54
CA ALA A 91 3.09 7.59 8.92
C ALA A 91 4.08 6.52 9.42
N LEU A 92 5.32 6.92 9.71
CA LEU A 92 6.31 6.05 10.35
C LEU A 92 5.92 5.71 11.78
N ASP A 93 5.11 6.51 12.46
CA ASP A 93 4.63 6.21 13.82
C ASP A 93 3.37 5.34 13.87
N PHE A 94 2.82 4.94 12.71
CA PHE A 94 1.59 4.15 12.65
C PHE A 94 1.67 2.80 13.39
N THR A 95 2.85 2.21 13.58
CA THR A 95 2.98 0.97 14.36
C THR A 95 2.58 1.11 15.83
N ASN A 96 2.51 2.35 16.35
CA ASN A 96 2.09 2.65 17.71
C ASN A 96 0.57 2.88 17.84
N ASN A 97 -0.16 2.89 16.73
CA ASN A 97 -1.57 3.27 16.65
C ASN A 97 -2.46 2.08 16.24
N SER A 98 -3.72 2.12 16.64
CA SER A 98 -4.76 1.19 16.20
C SER A 98 -5.21 1.50 14.76
N GLY A 99 -5.87 0.54 14.12
CA GLY A 99 -6.40 0.74 12.77
C GLY A 99 -7.33 1.97 12.64
N GLU A 100 -8.16 2.23 13.66
CA GLU A 100 -9.04 3.40 13.66
C GLU A 100 -8.27 4.72 13.84
N GLU A 101 -7.30 4.75 14.75
CA GLU A 101 -6.44 5.92 14.95
C GLU A 101 -5.63 6.24 13.68
N ILE A 102 -5.09 5.22 13.01
CA ILE A 102 -4.37 5.38 11.73
C ILE A 102 -5.28 6.02 10.67
N LEU A 103 -6.52 5.55 10.55
CA LEU A 103 -7.48 6.14 9.60
C LEU A 103 -7.82 7.59 9.93
N ASN A 104 -7.97 7.91 11.21
CA ASN A 104 -8.23 9.28 11.65
C ASN A 104 -7.02 10.19 11.35
N ILE A 105 -5.80 9.77 11.69
CA ILE A 105 -4.57 10.52 11.36
C ILE A 105 -4.46 10.73 9.85
N ALA A 106 -4.67 9.68 9.05
CA ALA A 106 -4.59 9.78 7.59
C ALA A 106 -5.65 10.73 7.01
N TYR A 107 -6.86 10.75 7.58
CA TYR A 107 -7.92 11.67 7.18
C TYR A 107 -7.61 13.12 7.57
N GLU A 108 -7.20 13.36 8.82
CA GLU A 108 -6.83 14.68 9.34
C GLU A 108 -5.67 15.31 8.54
N ASN A 109 -4.73 14.48 8.11
CA ASN A 109 -3.60 14.90 7.27
C ASN A 109 -3.91 14.90 5.75
N LYS A 110 -5.17 14.64 5.37
CA LYS A 110 -5.66 14.66 3.98
C LYS A 110 -4.98 13.64 3.04
N TRP A 111 -4.44 12.56 3.59
CA TRP A 111 -3.89 11.45 2.80
C TRP A 111 -5.01 10.58 2.23
N ILE A 112 -6.13 10.51 2.95
CA ILE A 112 -7.35 9.85 2.52
C ILE A 112 -8.55 10.78 2.72
N THR A 113 -9.63 10.52 1.98
CA THR A 113 -10.88 11.25 2.11
C THR A 113 -11.83 10.57 3.10
N GLN A 114 -12.89 11.28 3.52
CA GLN A 114 -13.93 10.68 4.37
C GLN A 114 -14.61 9.47 3.69
N LYS A 115 -14.75 9.50 2.37
CA LYS A 115 -15.28 8.36 1.60
C LYS A 115 -14.38 7.14 1.72
N ASP A 116 -13.06 7.36 1.75
CA ASP A 116 -12.08 6.29 1.90
C ASP A 116 -12.16 5.68 3.29
N VAL A 117 -12.28 6.51 4.34
CA VAL A 117 -12.49 6.03 5.71
C VAL A 117 -13.71 5.11 5.79
N ILE A 118 -14.83 5.50 5.17
CA ILE A 118 -16.06 4.69 5.13
C ILE A 118 -15.82 3.37 4.39
N LEU A 119 -15.22 3.42 3.19
CA LEU A 119 -14.90 2.21 2.41
C LEU A 119 -14.00 1.24 3.19
N ILE A 120 -12.97 1.75 3.85
CA ILE A 120 -12.01 0.94 4.57
C ILE A 120 -12.64 0.34 5.83
N LYS A 121 -13.45 1.11 6.57
CA LYS A 121 -14.22 0.56 7.70
C LYS A 121 -15.21 -0.52 7.23
N SER A 122 -15.84 -0.34 6.07
CA SER A 122 -16.70 -1.36 5.48
C SER A 122 -15.91 -2.62 5.14
N LEU A 123 -14.75 -2.48 4.47
CA LEU A 123 -13.86 -3.60 4.17
C LEU A 123 -13.43 -4.36 5.42
N MET A 124 -13.03 -3.63 6.47
CA MET A 124 -12.63 -4.20 7.76
C MET A 124 -13.77 -5.00 8.40
N ASN A 125 -15.00 -4.47 8.40
CA ASN A 125 -16.18 -5.15 8.94
C ASN A 125 -16.59 -6.35 8.08
N ASP A 126 -16.60 -6.20 6.75
CA ASP A 126 -16.91 -7.30 5.84
C ASP A 126 -15.89 -8.43 5.97
N TYR A 127 -14.61 -8.10 6.21
CA TYR A 127 -13.60 -9.11 6.50
C TYR A 127 -13.91 -9.78 7.84
N LYS A 128 -14.23 -8.99 8.88
CA LYS A 128 -14.59 -9.50 10.21
C LYS A 128 -15.70 -10.53 10.20
N PHE A 129 -16.76 -10.27 9.44
CA PHE A 129 -17.99 -11.08 9.50
C PHE A 129 -18.18 -12.02 8.31
N GLY A 130 -17.60 -11.72 7.15
CA GLY A 130 -17.76 -12.49 5.91
C GLY A 130 -16.47 -13.10 5.36
N GLY A 131 -15.32 -12.80 5.95
CA GLY A 131 -14.02 -13.26 5.46
C GLY A 131 -13.46 -12.41 4.32
N PHE A 132 -12.19 -12.65 3.98
CA PHE A 132 -11.43 -11.76 3.09
C PHE A 132 -12.04 -11.66 1.69
N ASP A 133 -12.42 -12.78 1.09
CA ASP A 133 -12.90 -12.79 -0.30
C ASP A 133 -14.25 -12.07 -0.44
N TYR A 134 -15.11 -12.19 0.59
CA TYR A 134 -16.35 -11.42 0.70
C TYR A 134 -16.07 -9.92 0.81
N ALA A 135 -15.12 -9.55 1.67
CA ALA A 135 -14.72 -8.16 1.88
C ALA A 135 -14.18 -7.49 0.61
N ILE A 136 -13.29 -8.18 -0.11
CA ILE A 136 -12.76 -7.69 -1.39
C ILE A 136 -13.89 -7.46 -2.39
N LYS A 137 -14.77 -8.45 -2.57
CA LYS A 137 -15.89 -8.35 -3.51
C LYS A 137 -16.83 -7.18 -3.20
N ASN A 138 -17.14 -6.96 -1.91
CA ASN A 138 -17.98 -5.83 -1.50
C ASN A 138 -17.29 -4.49 -1.71
N TYR A 139 -16.00 -4.38 -1.36
CA TYR A 139 -15.22 -3.18 -1.61
C TYR A 139 -15.17 -2.83 -3.10
N GLU A 140 -14.89 -3.82 -3.95
CA GLU A 140 -14.87 -3.63 -5.41
C GLU A 140 -16.21 -3.09 -5.91
N LYS A 141 -17.32 -3.73 -5.49
CA LYS A 141 -18.67 -3.29 -5.84
C LYS A 141 -18.91 -1.84 -5.44
N SER A 142 -18.61 -1.49 -4.18
CA SER A 142 -18.78 -0.12 -3.68
C SER A 142 -17.95 0.89 -4.46
N VAL A 143 -16.70 0.57 -4.81
CA VAL A 143 -15.85 1.46 -5.61
C VAL A 143 -16.38 1.67 -7.02
N LEU A 144 -16.89 0.61 -7.67
CA LEU A 144 -17.48 0.71 -9.01
C LEU A 144 -18.75 1.57 -9.03
N GLU A 145 -19.51 1.57 -7.94
CA GLU A 145 -20.71 2.40 -7.77
C GLU A 145 -20.38 3.89 -7.52
N MET A 146 -19.16 4.22 -7.08
CA MET A 146 -18.77 5.60 -6.73
C MET A 146 -18.47 6.53 -7.90
N ASN A 147 -18.51 6.03 -9.15
CA ASN A 147 -18.24 6.80 -10.37
C ASN A 147 -16.98 7.69 -10.28
N LEU A 148 -15.86 7.09 -9.85
CA LEU A 148 -14.58 7.78 -9.66
C LEU A 148 -13.92 8.14 -10.99
N SER A 149 -13.07 9.19 -10.96
CA SER A 149 -12.12 9.44 -12.05
C SER A 149 -11.15 8.27 -12.21
N ALA A 150 -10.49 8.16 -13.37
CA ALA A 150 -9.49 7.12 -13.61
C ALA A 150 -8.38 7.12 -12.56
N GLU A 151 -7.91 8.31 -12.16
CA GLU A 151 -6.91 8.44 -11.08
C GLU A 151 -7.46 7.98 -9.72
N GLY A 152 -8.69 8.38 -9.39
CA GLY A 152 -9.34 7.98 -8.15
C GLY A 152 -9.53 6.47 -8.08
N PHE A 153 -9.94 5.85 -9.19
CA PHE A 153 -10.08 4.40 -9.31
C PHE A 153 -8.73 3.68 -9.24
N ALA A 154 -7.70 4.18 -9.92
CA ALA A 154 -6.36 3.61 -9.90
C ALA A 154 -5.79 3.50 -8.47
N LYS A 155 -6.03 4.50 -7.61
CA LYS A 155 -5.64 4.45 -6.19
C LYS A 155 -6.35 3.31 -5.43
N LYS A 156 -7.63 3.03 -5.74
CA LYS A 156 -8.38 1.91 -5.14
C LYS A 156 -7.91 0.56 -5.64
N ASN A 157 -7.66 0.45 -6.94
CA ASN A 157 -7.10 -0.78 -7.53
C ASN A 157 -5.71 -1.09 -6.97
N TYR A 158 -4.86 -0.07 -6.83
CA TYR A 158 -3.54 -0.18 -6.22
C TYR A 158 -3.63 -0.68 -4.77
N PHE A 159 -4.50 -0.06 -3.97
CA PHE A 159 -4.74 -0.48 -2.59
C PHE A 159 -5.14 -1.96 -2.51
N LEU A 160 -6.07 -2.45 -3.35
CA LEU A 160 -6.44 -3.85 -3.35
C LEU A 160 -5.29 -4.79 -3.77
N ASN A 161 -4.46 -4.40 -4.73
CA ASN A 161 -3.28 -5.18 -5.10
C ASN A 161 -2.31 -5.33 -3.92
N VAL A 162 -2.08 -4.26 -3.15
CA VAL A 162 -1.26 -4.30 -1.94
C VAL A 162 -1.89 -5.22 -0.89
N ILE A 163 -3.19 -5.09 -0.62
CA ILE A 163 -3.89 -5.94 0.35
C ILE A 163 -3.83 -7.42 -0.04
N GLN A 164 -3.97 -7.75 -1.34
CA GLN A 164 -3.82 -9.11 -1.84
C GLN A 164 -2.39 -9.64 -1.68
N LEU A 165 -1.36 -8.84 -2.00
CA LEU A 165 0.04 -9.20 -1.79
C LEU A 165 0.33 -9.48 -0.31
N VAL A 166 -0.12 -8.60 0.58
CA VAL A 166 0.07 -8.75 2.03
C VAL A 166 -0.63 -10.01 2.55
N LYS A 167 -1.85 -10.32 2.07
CA LYS A 167 -2.51 -11.61 2.38
C LYS A 167 -1.68 -12.79 1.97
N TYR A 168 -1.20 -12.78 0.73
CA TYR A 168 -0.47 -13.89 0.14
C TYR A 168 0.86 -14.15 0.84
N GLN A 169 1.57 -13.11 1.26
CA GLN A 169 2.79 -13.23 2.08
C GLN A 169 2.52 -13.75 3.51
N ASN A 170 1.35 -14.32 3.78
CA ASN A 170 0.88 -14.82 5.07
C ASN A 170 0.90 -13.80 6.20
N VAL A 171 0.98 -12.49 5.89
CA VAL A 171 0.83 -11.41 6.90
C VAL A 171 -0.56 -11.48 7.53
N PHE A 172 -1.57 -11.93 6.79
CA PHE A 172 -2.93 -12.15 7.31
C PHE A 172 -3.26 -13.61 7.63
N ASN A 173 -2.33 -14.54 7.36
CA ASN A 173 -2.58 -15.97 7.36
C ASN A 173 -1.53 -16.70 8.20
N ASN A 174 -1.40 -16.32 9.48
CA ASN A 174 -0.93 -17.31 10.46
C ASN A 174 -2.07 -18.31 10.65
N ASN A 175 -1.77 -19.60 10.73
CA ASN A 175 -2.71 -20.70 10.96
C ASN A 175 -3.67 -20.46 12.15
N LEU A 176 -4.70 -19.65 11.96
CA LEU A 176 -5.80 -19.36 12.89
C LEU A 176 -7.06 -20.11 12.44
N HIS A 177 -6.87 -21.33 11.93
CA HIS A 177 -7.91 -22.35 11.85
C HIS A 177 -7.90 -23.29 13.08
N SER A 178 -7.15 -22.96 14.13
CA SER A 178 -7.51 -23.46 15.45
C SER A 178 -8.72 -22.66 15.94
N LYS A 179 -9.73 -23.37 16.42
CA LYS A 179 -11.00 -22.86 16.97
C LYS A 179 -10.79 -22.00 18.22
N SER A 180 -10.04 -20.91 18.13
CA SER A 180 -9.89 -19.92 19.20
C SER A 180 -10.77 -18.72 18.88
N GLU A 181 -11.68 -18.40 19.78
CA GLU A 181 -12.68 -17.33 19.65
C GLU A 181 -12.08 -15.91 19.58
N ASN A 182 -10.76 -15.75 19.62
CA ASN A 182 -10.08 -14.44 19.64
C ASN A 182 -9.07 -14.31 18.49
N PHE A 183 -9.57 -14.19 17.25
CA PHE A 183 -8.75 -13.69 16.14
C PHE A 183 -8.41 -12.21 16.41
N PRO A 184 -7.12 -11.78 16.40
CA PRO A 184 -6.73 -10.40 16.72
C PRO A 184 -7.06 -9.46 15.55
N TRP A 185 -8.34 -9.07 15.45
CA TRP A 185 -8.85 -8.14 14.43
C TRP A 185 -8.12 -6.80 14.45
N ASP A 186 -7.61 -6.38 15.60
CA ASP A 186 -6.84 -5.14 15.74
C ASP A 186 -5.57 -5.14 14.87
N CYS A 187 -4.92 -6.30 14.69
CA CYS A 187 -3.76 -6.43 13.82
C CYS A 187 -4.14 -6.29 12.34
N VAL A 188 -5.23 -6.95 11.92
CA VAL A 188 -5.76 -6.80 10.55
C VAL A 188 -6.15 -5.35 10.30
N PHE A 189 -6.83 -4.71 11.23
CA PHE A 189 -7.27 -3.33 11.10
C PHE A 189 -6.08 -2.36 11.07
N ALA A 190 -5.06 -2.59 11.89
CA ALA A 190 -3.83 -1.79 11.84
C ALA A 190 -3.15 -1.91 10.47
N VAL A 191 -2.89 -3.13 9.97
CA VAL A 191 -2.22 -3.33 8.67
C VAL A 191 -3.04 -2.73 7.52
N VAL A 192 -4.37 -2.94 7.50
CA VAL A 192 -5.24 -2.35 6.47
C VAL A 192 -5.26 -0.82 6.59
N GLY A 193 -5.26 -0.27 7.80
CA GLY A 193 -5.16 1.16 8.08
C GLY A 193 -3.84 1.76 7.57
N VAL A 194 -2.71 1.13 7.88
CA VAL A 194 -1.39 1.54 7.37
C VAL A 194 -1.35 1.48 5.85
N ALA A 195 -1.82 0.39 5.26
CA ALA A 195 -1.87 0.22 3.81
C ALA A 195 -2.67 1.34 3.15
N ALA A 196 -3.82 1.70 3.72
CA ALA A 196 -4.66 2.78 3.21
C ALA A 196 -4.02 4.16 3.40
N GLY A 197 -3.49 4.45 4.60
CA GLY A 197 -2.85 5.72 4.90
C GLY A 197 -1.62 5.96 4.01
N ILE A 198 -0.82 4.93 3.78
CA ILE A 198 0.36 5.03 2.91
C ILE A 198 -0.02 5.01 1.42
N ALA A 199 -1.01 4.21 0.99
CA ALA A 199 -1.48 4.25 -0.39
C ALA A 199 -1.98 5.65 -0.81
N GLY A 200 -2.50 6.44 0.15
CA GLY A 200 -2.85 7.84 -0.05
C GLY A 200 -1.66 8.80 -0.22
N LEU A 201 -0.49 8.43 0.31
CA LEU A 201 0.75 9.21 0.27
C LEU A 201 1.61 8.95 -0.96
N ILE A 202 1.49 7.78 -1.58
CA ILE A 202 2.43 7.33 -2.61
C ILE A 202 2.21 8.07 -3.94
N ALA A 203 3.15 8.96 -4.28
CA ALA A 203 3.39 9.48 -5.62
C ALA A 203 4.64 8.82 -6.21
N CYS A 204 4.55 7.53 -6.54
CA CYS A 204 5.71 6.79 -7.03
C CYS A 204 5.93 6.89 -8.54
N ALA A 205 7.21 6.89 -8.94
CA ALA A 205 7.63 6.89 -10.35
C ALA A 205 7.13 5.66 -11.14
N THR A 206 7.02 4.51 -10.49
CA THR A 206 6.47 3.27 -11.08
C THR A 206 5.50 2.59 -10.11
N VAL A 207 4.26 2.41 -10.54
CA VAL A 207 3.17 1.86 -9.71
C VAL A 207 3.49 0.45 -9.21
N VAL A 208 4.17 -0.38 -10.02
CA VAL A 208 4.49 -1.78 -9.69
C VAL A 208 5.50 -1.87 -8.55
N PHE A 209 6.66 -1.23 -8.66
CA PHE A 209 7.70 -1.32 -7.63
C PHE A 209 7.23 -0.74 -6.29
N CYS A 210 6.35 0.26 -6.30
CA CYS A 210 5.83 0.78 -5.05
C CYS A 210 4.76 -0.10 -4.41
N ALA A 211 3.99 -0.86 -5.20
CA ALA A 211 3.12 -1.89 -4.64
C ALA A 211 3.94 -2.96 -3.91
N ILE A 212 5.05 -3.39 -4.53
CA ILE A 212 5.98 -4.38 -3.96
C ILE A 212 6.65 -3.80 -2.71
N ALA A 213 7.18 -2.58 -2.79
CA ALA A 213 7.81 -1.91 -1.66
C ALA A 213 6.84 -1.74 -0.50
N LEU A 214 5.63 -1.25 -0.74
CA LEU A 214 4.62 -1.10 0.31
C LEU A 214 4.21 -2.45 0.92
N ALA A 215 3.96 -3.46 0.09
CA ALA A 215 3.64 -4.80 0.59
C ALA A 215 4.81 -5.39 1.42
N GLY A 216 6.05 -5.20 0.98
CA GLY A 216 7.25 -5.64 1.70
C GLY A 216 7.46 -4.89 3.02
N TYR A 217 7.22 -3.58 3.02
CA TYR A 217 7.22 -2.75 4.22
C TYR A 217 6.16 -3.23 5.22
N LEU A 218 4.89 -3.38 4.78
CA LEU A 218 3.79 -3.87 5.60
C LEU A 218 4.06 -5.27 6.18
N ALA A 219 4.62 -6.17 5.38
CA ALA A 219 5.02 -7.50 5.84
C ALA A 219 6.12 -7.44 6.91
N ALA A 220 7.09 -6.55 6.73
CA ALA A 220 8.20 -6.38 7.68
C ALA A 220 7.77 -5.73 9.01
N ILE A 221 6.93 -4.69 8.97
CA ILE A 221 6.51 -3.96 10.18
C ILE A 221 5.47 -4.72 11.01
N ARG A 222 4.81 -5.75 10.46
CA ARG A 222 3.76 -6.52 11.14
C ARG A 222 4.16 -6.96 12.56
N ASN A 223 5.40 -7.42 12.74
CA ASN A 223 5.91 -7.89 14.04
C ASN A 223 6.10 -6.77 15.07
N PHE A 224 6.04 -5.51 14.63
CA PHE A 224 6.29 -4.32 15.44
C PHE A 224 5.04 -3.48 15.67
N ILE A 225 3.92 -3.77 14.98
CA ILE A 225 2.65 -3.13 15.25
C ILE A 225 2.20 -3.54 16.65
N LYS A 226 1.98 -2.56 17.54
CA LYS A 226 1.58 -2.79 18.93
C LYS A 226 0.38 -3.72 19.05
N HIS A 227 -0.60 -3.59 18.15
CA HIS A 227 -1.80 -4.42 18.10
C HIS A 227 -1.62 -5.80 17.44
N CYS A 228 -0.45 -6.06 16.85
CA CYS A 228 -0.03 -7.39 16.40
C CYS A 228 0.88 -8.07 17.44
N ILE A 229 1.35 -7.33 18.45
CA ILE A 229 2.11 -7.82 19.59
C ILE A 229 1.11 -8.00 20.76
N THR A 230 0.77 -9.25 21.09
CA THR A 230 -0.01 -9.73 22.27
C THR A 230 -1.57 -9.76 22.21
N PRO A 231 -2.22 -10.82 22.78
CA PRO A 231 -1.95 -11.41 24.11
C PRO A 231 -1.70 -12.93 24.15
N TYR A 232 -0.53 -13.32 24.65
CA TYR A 232 -0.39 -14.51 25.47
C TYR A 232 0.31 -14.09 26.77
N MET A 233 -0.50 -13.75 27.77
CA MET A 233 -0.25 -14.09 29.17
C MET A 233 -1.45 -14.92 29.64
#